data_AF-A0A6G0XTQ6-F1
#
_entry.id   AF-A0A6G0XTQ6-F1
#
_cell.length_a   1.000
_cell.length_b   1.000
_cell.length_c   1.000
_cell.angle_alpha   90.00
_cell.angle_beta   90.00
_cell.angle_gamma   90.00
#
_symmetry.space_group_name_H-M   'P 1'
#
loop_
_entity.id
_entity.type
_entity.pdbx_description
1 polymer ?
#
loop_
_entity_poly.entity_id
_entity_poly.type
_entity_poly.pdbx_seq_one_letter_code
_entity_poly.pdbx_strand_id
1 'polypeptide(L)'
;MASTAPEQSATKDEDMQTSGILLEKKVQIQEPSRSPVQEKRWLEPGEHDGEHIAIVSYPRSGNSLMRGLLESITGVYTGCDTRPDRSLSLELQKCGMKGEGVVDDSVWFVKSHYPERSGYLPVTIHKAILVVRNPWDAINSYFNMTLTNTHNKSVHDSQYERFRERWDAMIRNEIQVWMKFHQYWITKVDIAVQIVRYEDLLVHRKETLHRVFKFILNKEPKDTLENTEWMTRIESILTEQDTGPYKPRSGKIASSFRHFSPDQFKYIVDTARTHLRNFGYDPETQNFPDDIRLPNRQIKPAKPGATTWVLSGDKLDLRDRNDTFGRLSTWFRKSLVDPIIASDGTELNMDEVLAARERARLRDEEAKTDAPTDEEECGP
;
A
#
# COMPACT_ATOMS: atom_id res chain seq x y z
N MET A 1 54.46 -0.90 54.94
CA MET A 1 54.62 -0.47 56.34
C MET A 1 54.77 1.05 56.34
N ALA A 2 53.98 1.71 57.19
CA ALA A 2 53.99 3.13 57.57
C ALA A 2 53.66 4.17 56.46
N SER A 3 52.49 4.85 56.51
CA SER A 3 52.15 6.04 57.35
C SER A 3 52.48 7.32 56.55
N THR A 4 51.67 8.37 56.39
CA THR A 4 50.45 8.88 57.04
C THR A 4 49.97 10.10 56.24
N ALA A 5 48.67 10.39 56.24
CA ALA A 5 48.07 11.70 55.88
C ALA A 5 48.36 12.77 56.98
N PRO A 6 48.01 14.06 56.78
CA PRO A 6 46.66 14.58 57.09
C PRO A 6 46.11 15.59 56.03
N GLU A 7 44.80 15.72 55.77
CA GLU A 7 43.76 16.55 56.46
C GLU A 7 44.14 18.05 56.59
N GLN A 8 43.30 19.08 56.40
CA GLN A 8 41.87 19.28 56.14
C GLN A 8 41.64 20.80 55.88
N SER A 9 40.42 21.13 55.45
CA SER A 9 39.62 22.32 55.81
C SER A 9 39.36 23.39 54.75
N ALA A 10 38.13 23.87 54.81
CA ALA A 10 37.38 24.67 53.85
C ALA A 10 37.01 26.03 54.45
N THR A 11 36.80 27.04 53.60
CA THR A 11 35.84 28.17 53.72
C THR A 11 35.92 28.97 52.40
N LYS A 12 34.89 29.07 51.56
CA LYS A 12 33.68 29.92 51.58
C LYS A 12 33.89 31.44 51.40
N ASP A 13 33.06 31.94 50.47
CA ASP A 13 32.48 33.28 50.30
C ASP A 13 33.04 34.23 49.22
N GLU A 14 32.28 34.24 48.11
CA GLU A 14 31.70 35.34 47.33
C GLU A 14 32.47 36.67 47.20
N ASP A 15 32.72 37.07 45.95
CA ASP A 15 32.49 38.47 45.55
C ASP A 15 32.18 38.66 44.04
N MET A 16 31.01 39.27 43.83
CA MET A 16 30.66 40.36 42.91
C MET A 16 31.01 40.34 41.40
N GLN A 17 29.91 40.32 40.64
CA GLN A 17 29.65 40.73 39.26
C GLN A 17 30.67 41.68 38.58
N THR A 18 31.05 41.35 37.35
CA THR A 18 31.39 42.34 36.32
C THR A 18 30.84 41.91 34.97
N SER A 19 30.01 42.76 34.40
CA SER A 19 29.35 42.63 33.10
C SER A 19 30.34 42.81 31.94
N GLY A 20 30.46 41.79 31.09
CA GLY A 20 31.28 41.79 29.89
C GLY A 20 30.44 41.35 28.68
N ILE A 21 30.27 42.28 27.73
CA ILE A 21 29.60 42.09 26.45
C ILE A 21 30.37 41.05 25.61
N LEU A 22 29.74 39.92 25.28
CA LEU A 22 30.28 38.95 24.33
C LEU A 22 29.52 39.05 23.00
N LEU A 23 30.21 39.56 21.97
CA LEU A 23 29.76 39.54 20.58
C LEU A 23 29.84 38.11 20.02
N GLU A 24 28.72 37.40 19.97
CA GLU A 24 28.60 36.14 19.25
C GLU A 24 28.53 36.39 17.73
N LYS A 25 29.56 35.96 17.00
CA LYS A 25 29.49 35.82 15.54
C LYS A 25 28.58 34.63 15.20
N LYS A 26 27.33 34.91 14.81
CA LYS A 26 26.47 33.92 14.13
C LYS A 26 27.07 33.57 12.77
N VAL A 27 27.59 32.35 12.63
CA VAL A 27 27.82 31.73 11.34
C VAL A 27 26.44 31.38 10.77
N GLN A 28 25.99 32.14 9.77
CA GLN A 28 24.81 31.79 8.98
C GLN A 28 25.15 30.58 8.11
N ILE A 29 24.69 29.40 8.53
CA ILE A 29 24.57 28.25 7.64
C ILE A 29 23.44 28.59 6.68
N GLN A 30 23.78 28.91 5.43
CA GLN A 30 22.81 29.02 4.35
C GLN A 30 22.21 27.64 4.13
N GLU A 31 20.92 27.49 4.44
CA GLU A 31 20.14 26.34 3.98
C GLU A 31 20.19 26.30 2.44
N PRO A 32 20.42 25.11 1.83
CA PRO A 32 20.41 25.01 0.38
C PRO A 32 19.05 25.46 -0.15
N SER A 33 19.07 26.40 -1.09
CA SER A 33 17.86 26.90 -1.73
C SER A 33 17.10 25.74 -2.38
N ARG A 34 15.96 25.37 -1.80
CA ARG A 34 15.03 24.43 -2.43
C ARG A 34 14.60 25.04 -3.77
N SER A 35 14.86 24.34 -4.87
CA SER A 35 14.15 24.58 -6.13
C SER A 35 12.65 24.56 -5.82
N PRO A 36 11.85 25.51 -6.34
CA PRO A 36 10.42 25.53 -6.09
C PRO A 36 9.82 24.21 -6.58
N VAL A 37 9.15 23.48 -5.68
CA VAL A 37 8.41 22.26 -6.03
C VAL A 37 7.40 22.66 -7.10
N GLN A 38 7.58 22.17 -8.31
CA GLN A 38 6.65 22.44 -9.40
C GLN A 38 5.28 21.88 -8.99
N GLU A 39 4.27 22.75 -8.93
CA GLU A 39 2.92 22.31 -8.59
C GLU A 39 2.42 21.32 -9.65
N LYS A 40 1.92 20.17 -9.19
CA LYS A 40 1.35 19.15 -10.07
C LYS A 40 0.09 19.67 -10.76
N ARG A 41 -0.10 19.30 -12.03
CA ARG A 41 -1.24 19.73 -12.87
C ARG A 41 -2.04 18.55 -13.43
N TRP A 42 -3.18 18.85 -14.02
CA TRP A 42 -3.91 17.93 -14.90
C TRP A 42 -3.32 17.98 -16.32
N LEU A 43 -3.62 16.97 -17.13
CA LEU A 43 -3.31 17.01 -18.55
C LEU A 43 -4.15 18.09 -19.25
N GLU A 44 -3.56 18.70 -20.28
CA GLU A 44 -4.30 19.59 -21.18
C GLU A 44 -5.02 18.79 -22.27
N PRO A 45 -6.11 19.31 -22.85
CA PRO A 45 -6.82 18.63 -23.94
C PRO A 45 -5.89 18.26 -25.10
N GLY A 46 -5.89 16.98 -25.48
CA GLY A 46 -5.06 16.44 -26.57
C GLY A 46 -3.63 16.08 -26.16
N GLU A 47 -3.22 16.32 -24.91
CA GLU A 47 -1.93 15.84 -24.40
C GLU A 47 -1.89 14.30 -24.44
N HIS A 48 -0.76 13.74 -24.89
CA HIS A 48 -0.57 12.30 -25.10
C HIS A 48 -1.59 11.61 -26.03
N ASP A 49 -2.32 12.36 -26.86
CA ASP A 49 -3.28 11.84 -27.85
C ASP A 49 -4.35 10.89 -27.24
N GLY A 50 -4.76 11.15 -25.98
CA GLY A 50 -5.74 10.31 -25.26
C GLY A 50 -5.18 8.96 -24.77
N GLU A 51 -3.85 8.81 -24.72
CA GLU A 51 -3.23 7.60 -24.17
C GLU A 51 -3.48 7.50 -22.66
N HIS A 52 -4.12 6.42 -22.22
CA HIS A 52 -4.09 6.00 -20.81
C HIS A 52 -3.14 4.83 -20.54
N ILE A 53 -2.39 4.92 -19.44
CA ILE A 53 -1.54 3.84 -18.91
C ILE A 53 -2.11 3.36 -17.58
N ALA A 54 -2.45 2.07 -17.48
CA ALA A 54 -2.98 1.52 -16.24
C ALA A 54 -1.87 1.29 -15.21
N ILE A 55 -2.10 1.66 -13.95
CA ILE A 55 -1.26 1.22 -12.82
C ILE A 55 -2.07 0.16 -12.05
N VAL A 56 -1.76 -1.10 -12.31
CA VAL A 56 -2.57 -2.24 -11.85
C VAL A 56 -1.81 -3.04 -10.81
N SER A 57 -2.51 -3.50 -9.79
CA SER A 57 -1.87 -4.24 -8.69
C SER A 57 -2.89 -5.03 -7.90
N TYR A 58 -2.50 -6.19 -7.36
CA TYR A 58 -3.25 -6.79 -6.26
C TYR A 58 -3.26 -5.76 -5.10
N PRO A 59 -4.36 -5.59 -4.36
CA PRO A 59 -4.44 -4.64 -3.26
C PRO A 59 -3.20 -4.68 -2.35
N ARG A 60 -2.75 -3.50 -1.90
CA ARG A 60 -1.61 -3.34 -0.97
C ARG A 60 -0.23 -3.69 -1.52
N SER A 61 -0.09 -3.80 -2.84
CA SER A 61 1.20 -4.05 -3.50
C SER A 61 2.02 -2.79 -3.82
N GLY A 62 1.65 -1.63 -3.28
CA GLY A 62 2.45 -0.39 -3.46
C GLY A 62 1.99 0.55 -4.57
N ASN A 63 0.73 0.46 -4.99
CA ASN A 63 0.19 1.34 -6.03
C ASN A 63 0.30 2.84 -5.67
N SER A 64 -0.04 3.22 -4.44
CA SER A 64 0.08 4.61 -3.97
C SER A 64 1.53 5.13 -4.04
N LEU A 65 2.52 4.26 -3.78
CA LEU A 65 3.93 4.61 -3.95
C LEU A 65 4.24 4.83 -5.43
N MET A 66 3.84 3.91 -6.31
CA MET A 66 4.06 4.04 -7.75
C MET A 66 3.42 5.31 -8.32
N ARG A 67 2.19 5.62 -7.90
CA ARG A 67 1.50 6.87 -8.25
C ARG A 67 2.29 8.08 -7.79
N GLY A 68 2.69 8.13 -6.52
CA GLY A 68 3.49 9.23 -5.98
C GLY A 68 4.77 9.49 -6.78
N LEU A 69 5.51 8.42 -7.12
CA LEU A 69 6.73 8.52 -7.93
C LEU A 69 6.43 9.02 -9.35
N LEU A 70 5.38 8.51 -10.01
CA LEU A 70 4.99 8.97 -11.34
C LEU A 70 4.56 10.43 -11.32
N GLU A 71 3.75 10.86 -10.36
CA GLU A 71 3.33 12.26 -10.24
C GLU A 71 4.52 13.19 -9.97
N SER A 72 5.48 12.78 -9.14
CA SER A 72 6.67 13.59 -8.84
C SER A 72 7.59 13.72 -10.06
N ILE A 73 7.74 12.67 -10.87
CA ILE A 73 8.60 12.72 -12.07
C ILE A 73 7.90 13.43 -13.23
N THR A 74 6.61 13.19 -13.43
CA THR A 74 5.88 13.74 -14.58
C THR A 74 5.35 15.15 -14.34
N GLY A 75 5.08 15.51 -13.07
CA GLY A 75 4.39 16.73 -12.71
C GLY A 75 2.88 16.69 -13.00
N VAL A 76 2.32 15.53 -13.35
CA VAL A 76 0.89 15.38 -13.63
C VAL A 76 0.20 14.49 -12.60
N TYR A 77 -1.05 14.80 -12.24
CA TYR A 77 -1.83 13.96 -11.32
C TYR A 77 -2.17 12.60 -11.93
N THR A 78 -2.25 11.59 -11.07
CA THR A 78 -2.68 10.24 -11.46
C THR A 78 -4.14 10.00 -11.09
N GLY A 79 -4.90 9.34 -11.97
CA GLY A 79 -6.28 8.93 -11.77
C GLY A 79 -6.46 7.61 -11.00
N CYS A 80 -7.72 7.26 -10.73
CA CYS A 80 -8.11 6.03 -10.02
C CYS A 80 -9.54 5.62 -10.36
N ASP A 81 -9.75 4.34 -10.70
CA ASP A 81 -11.06 3.77 -11.05
C ASP A 81 -11.96 3.45 -9.83
N THR A 82 -11.56 3.86 -8.63
CA THR A 82 -12.35 3.65 -7.41
C THR A 82 -13.34 4.79 -7.23
N ARG A 83 -14.56 4.49 -6.79
CA ARG A 83 -15.56 5.54 -6.55
C ARG A 83 -15.04 6.58 -5.54
N PRO A 84 -15.19 7.89 -5.83
CA PRO A 84 -14.63 8.95 -5.01
C PRO A 84 -15.25 9.03 -3.61
N ASP A 85 -16.51 8.58 -3.45
CA ASP A 85 -17.30 8.62 -2.22
C ASP A 85 -16.93 7.54 -1.19
N ARG A 86 -16.05 6.59 -1.53
CA ARG A 86 -15.62 5.54 -0.60
C ARG A 86 -14.71 6.13 0.48
N SER A 87 -14.88 5.70 1.73
CA SER A 87 -14.10 6.14 2.90
C SER A 87 -12.58 6.17 2.64
N LEU A 88 -12.04 5.06 2.14
CA LEU A 88 -10.62 4.92 1.79
C LEU A 88 -10.18 5.87 0.67
N SER A 89 -11.03 6.13 -0.32
CA SER A 89 -10.77 7.13 -1.38
C SER A 89 -10.74 8.54 -0.80
N LEU A 90 -11.71 8.89 0.04
CA LEU A 90 -11.75 10.20 0.72
C LEU A 90 -10.51 10.44 1.60
N GLU A 91 -10.00 9.40 2.27
CA GLU A 91 -8.73 9.49 3.01
C GLU A 91 -7.54 9.80 2.09
N LEU A 92 -7.44 9.14 0.93
CA LEU A 92 -6.37 9.39 -0.04
C LEU A 92 -6.44 10.80 -0.65
N GLN A 93 -7.64 11.31 -0.92
CA GLN A 93 -7.83 12.70 -1.37
C GLN A 93 -7.31 13.69 -0.34
N LYS A 94 -7.62 13.48 0.95
CA LYS A 94 -7.11 14.31 2.05
C LYS A 94 -5.60 14.26 2.18
N CYS A 95 -4.97 13.15 1.78
CA CYS A 95 -3.52 13.01 1.74
C CYS A 95 -2.88 13.61 0.48
N GLY A 96 -3.64 14.16 -0.48
CA GLY A 96 -3.12 14.82 -1.67
C GLY A 96 -3.20 14.02 -2.97
N MET A 97 -3.83 12.83 -2.96
CA MET A 97 -4.10 12.06 -4.19
C MET A 97 -5.33 12.64 -4.90
N LYS A 98 -5.17 13.80 -5.56
CA LYS A 98 -6.30 14.57 -6.12
C LYS A 98 -7.11 13.84 -7.20
N GLY A 99 -6.52 12.86 -7.90
CA GLY A 99 -7.18 12.08 -8.96
C GLY A 99 -7.97 10.85 -8.50
N GLU A 100 -8.32 10.72 -7.22
CA GLU A 100 -9.26 9.67 -6.81
C GLU A 100 -10.63 9.83 -7.51
N GLY A 101 -11.05 8.81 -8.26
CA GLY A 101 -12.30 8.83 -9.02
C GLY A 101 -12.21 9.51 -10.39
N VAL A 102 -11.03 10.02 -10.78
CA VAL A 102 -10.78 10.63 -12.09
C VAL A 102 -10.22 9.57 -13.04
N VAL A 103 -10.84 9.43 -14.20
CA VAL A 103 -10.50 8.42 -15.22
C VAL A 103 -10.66 8.93 -16.66
N ASP A 104 -10.90 10.22 -16.84
CA ASP A 104 -11.02 10.87 -18.15
C ASP A 104 -9.64 11.34 -18.65
N ASP A 105 -9.62 12.00 -19.80
CA ASP A 105 -8.40 12.41 -20.50
C ASP A 105 -7.61 13.52 -19.76
N SER A 106 -8.03 13.92 -18.55
CA SER A 106 -7.27 14.84 -17.68
C SER A 106 -6.12 14.14 -16.93
N VAL A 107 -6.00 12.81 -17.03
CA VAL A 107 -4.95 12.02 -16.37
C VAL A 107 -4.26 11.07 -17.35
N TRP A 108 -2.93 10.94 -17.25
CA TRP A 108 -2.20 9.98 -18.10
C TRP A 108 -2.27 8.56 -17.55
N PHE A 109 -2.19 8.43 -16.22
CA PHE A 109 -2.15 7.14 -15.54
C PHE A 109 -3.42 6.90 -14.75
N VAL A 110 -3.99 5.71 -14.88
CA VAL A 110 -5.19 5.32 -14.14
C VAL A 110 -4.92 4.10 -13.27
N LYS A 111 -5.01 4.29 -11.95
CA LYS A 111 -4.87 3.21 -10.98
C LYS A 111 -6.07 2.27 -11.01
N SER A 112 -5.83 0.96 -10.92
CA SER A 112 -6.87 -0.05 -10.79
C SER A 112 -6.45 -1.26 -9.94
N HIS A 113 -7.43 -1.94 -9.34
CA HIS A 113 -7.28 -3.28 -8.76
C HIS A 113 -8.01 -4.35 -9.58
N TYR A 114 -8.45 -4.04 -10.80
CA TYR A 114 -9.07 -5.02 -11.67
C TYR A 114 -8.08 -6.14 -12.04
N PRO A 115 -8.46 -7.44 -12.00
CA PRO A 115 -9.80 -7.99 -11.78
C PRO A 115 -10.13 -8.46 -10.35
N GLU A 116 -9.39 -8.02 -9.31
CA GLU A 116 -9.80 -8.28 -7.92
C GLU A 116 -11.19 -7.68 -7.62
N ARG A 117 -11.49 -6.56 -8.27
CA ARG A 117 -12.81 -5.93 -8.29
C ARG A 117 -12.96 -5.08 -9.54
N SER A 118 -14.18 -5.00 -10.07
CA SER A 118 -14.49 -4.03 -11.13
C SER A 118 -14.28 -2.59 -10.66
N GLY A 119 -13.72 -1.77 -11.55
CA GLY A 119 -13.69 -0.32 -11.42
C GLY A 119 -15.11 0.27 -11.50
N TYR A 120 -15.24 1.53 -11.13
CA TYR A 120 -16.53 2.22 -11.20
C TYR A 120 -16.95 2.55 -12.64
N LEU A 121 -15.99 2.91 -13.49
CA LEU A 121 -16.18 3.24 -14.89
C LEU A 121 -15.20 2.43 -15.76
N PRO A 122 -15.59 2.03 -16.98
CA PRO A 122 -14.68 1.42 -17.93
C PRO A 122 -13.65 2.45 -18.40
N VAL A 123 -12.41 2.01 -18.60
CA VAL A 123 -11.31 2.86 -19.04
C VAL A 123 -10.53 2.13 -20.14
N THR A 124 -10.43 2.74 -21.31
CA THR A 124 -9.57 2.24 -22.39
C THR A 124 -8.13 2.60 -22.08
N ILE A 125 -7.25 1.60 -22.08
CA ILE A 125 -5.83 1.72 -21.74
C ILE A 125 -4.97 1.16 -22.88
N HIS A 126 -3.77 1.70 -23.04
CA HIS A 126 -2.85 1.36 -24.14
C HIS A 126 -1.64 0.56 -23.64
N LYS A 127 -1.23 0.82 -22.41
CA LYS A 127 -0.14 0.13 -21.69
C LYS A 127 -0.57 -0.15 -20.25
N ALA A 128 0.09 -1.10 -19.60
CA ALA A 128 -0.09 -1.33 -18.17
C ALA A 128 1.25 -1.44 -17.43
N ILE A 129 1.29 -0.88 -16.24
CA ILE A 129 2.33 -1.07 -15.23
C ILE A 129 1.73 -1.99 -14.16
N LEU A 130 2.17 -3.25 -14.14
CA LEU A 130 1.77 -4.25 -13.15
C LEU A 130 2.69 -4.17 -11.93
N VAL A 131 2.19 -3.56 -10.86
CA VAL A 131 2.90 -3.47 -9.58
C VAL A 131 2.62 -4.72 -8.76
N VAL A 132 3.70 -5.44 -8.41
CA VAL A 132 3.68 -6.73 -7.70
C VAL A 132 4.40 -6.56 -6.37
N ARG A 133 3.91 -7.18 -5.31
CA ARG A 133 4.60 -7.27 -4.01
C ARG A 133 4.61 -8.72 -3.54
N ASN A 134 5.61 -9.10 -2.75
CA ASN A 134 5.62 -10.42 -2.13
C ASN A 134 4.29 -10.70 -1.39
N PRO A 135 3.73 -11.92 -1.51
CA PRO A 135 2.38 -12.19 -1.05
C PRO A 135 2.25 -12.11 0.48
N TRP A 136 3.29 -12.45 1.25
CA TRP A 136 3.25 -12.36 2.71
C TRP A 136 3.00 -10.93 3.18
N ASP A 137 3.76 -9.96 2.68
CA ASP A 137 3.56 -8.55 3.03
C ASP A 137 2.27 -7.97 2.44
N ALA A 138 1.90 -8.37 1.22
CA ALA A 138 0.68 -7.87 0.58
C ALA A 138 -0.58 -8.32 1.33
N ILE A 139 -0.68 -9.63 1.64
CA ILE A 139 -1.82 -10.23 2.35
C ILE A 139 -1.89 -9.72 3.79
N ASN A 140 -0.77 -9.67 4.50
CA ASN A 140 -0.76 -9.08 5.85
C ASN A 140 -1.19 -7.61 5.81
N SER A 141 -0.69 -6.85 4.84
CA SER A 141 -1.09 -5.46 4.67
C SER A 141 -2.58 -5.30 4.32
N TYR A 142 -3.17 -6.29 3.67
CA TYR A 142 -4.58 -6.32 3.35
C TYR A 142 -5.42 -6.63 4.58
N PHE A 143 -5.03 -7.63 5.37
CA PHE A 143 -5.66 -7.93 6.66
C PHE A 143 -5.74 -6.70 7.55
N ASN A 144 -4.60 -6.01 7.73
CA ASN A 144 -4.54 -4.76 8.48
C ASN A 144 -5.52 -3.71 7.93
N MET A 145 -5.48 -3.44 6.63
CA MET A 145 -6.39 -2.45 6.01
C MET A 145 -7.86 -2.82 6.19
N THR A 146 -8.22 -4.10 6.08
CA THR A 146 -9.62 -4.53 6.22
C THR A 146 -10.13 -4.40 7.65
N LEU A 147 -9.28 -4.59 8.66
CA LEU A 147 -9.65 -4.45 10.07
C LEU A 147 -9.62 -2.98 10.53
N THR A 148 -8.59 -2.22 10.17
CA THR A 148 -8.50 -0.82 10.58
C THR A 148 -9.39 0.10 9.76
N ASN A 149 -9.76 -0.33 8.54
CA ASN A 149 -10.40 0.51 7.51
C ASN A 149 -9.62 1.81 7.26
N THR A 150 -8.29 1.73 7.23
CA THR A 150 -7.41 2.87 6.92
C THR A 150 -6.26 2.46 6.02
N HIS A 151 -5.67 3.43 5.31
CA HIS A 151 -4.50 3.14 4.49
C HIS A 151 -3.20 2.98 5.27
N ASN A 152 -3.10 3.58 6.45
CA ASN A 152 -1.82 3.84 7.12
C ASN A 152 -1.69 3.26 8.55
N LYS A 153 -2.75 2.71 9.16
CA LYS A 153 -2.64 2.06 10.48
C LYS A 153 -2.32 0.57 10.36
N SER A 154 -1.78 0.01 11.44
CA SER A 154 -1.61 -1.43 11.62
C SER A 154 -2.38 -1.87 12.85
N VAL A 155 -2.85 -3.11 12.86
CA VAL A 155 -3.47 -3.71 14.04
C VAL A 155 -2.38 -4.06 15.07
N HIS A 156 -2.74 -4.04 16.34
CA HIS A 156 -1.90 -4.56 17.41
C HIS A 156 -1.71 -6.07 17.25
N ASP A 157 -0.57 -6.61 17.70
CA ASP A 157 -0.26 -8.03 17.52
C ASP A 157 -1.30 -8.96 18.21
N SER A 158 -1.95 -8.50 19.27
CA SER A 158 -3.08 -9.22 19.91
C SER A 158 -4.27 -9.48 18.98
N GLN A 159 -4.42 -8.69 17.90
CA GLN A 159 -5.51 -8.89 16.94
C GLN A 159 -5.28 -10.13 16.06
N TYR A 160 -4.04 -10.56 15.82
CA TYR A 160 -3.79 -11.80 15.09
C TYR A 160 -4.22 -13.02 15.90
N GLU A 161 -4.02 -13.01 17.22
CA GLU A 161 -4.54 -14.08 18.09
C GLU A 161 -6.06 -14.01 18.19
N ARG A 162 -6.63 -12.82 18.46
CA ARG A 162 -8.10 -12.62 18.54
C ARG A 162 -8.81 -13.12 17.28
N PHE A 163 -8.21 -12.94 16.11
CA PHE A 163 -8.79 -13.30 14.82
C PHE A 163 -8.05 -14.43 14.13
N ARG A 164 -7.43 -15.36 14.88
CA ARG A 164 -6.57 -16.43 14.33
C ARG A 164 -7.23 -17.23 13.22
N GLU A 165 -8.50 -17.59 13.37
CA GLU A 165 -9.25 -18.38 12.38
C GLU A 165 -9.50 -17.57 11.11
N ARG A 166 -9.88 -16.30 11.26
CA ARG A 166 -10.07 -15.38 10.14
C ARG A 166 -8.76 -15.09 9.43
N TRP A 167 -7.65 -14.97 10.17
CA TRP A 167 -6.32 -14.78 9.61
C TRP A 167 -5.89 -15.98 8.76
N ASP A 168 -6.02 -17.21 9.29
CA ASP A 168 -5.72 -18.43 8.55
C ASP A 168 -6.57 -18.57 7.28
N ALA A 169 -7.88 -18.34 7.41
CA ALA A 169 -8.81 -18.37 6.29
C ALA A 169 -8.48 -17.28 5.24
N MET A 170 -8.06 -16.09 5.67
CA MET A 170 -7.64 -15.01 4.77
C MET A 170 -6.39 -15.41 4.00
N ILE A 171 -5.38 -15.99 4.65
CA ILE A 171 -4.16 -16.45 3.95
C ILE A 171 -4.52 -17.44 2.84
N ARG A 172 -5.38 -18.41 3.14
CA ARG A 172 -5.80 -19.45 2.17
C ARG A 172 -6.57 -18.88 1.00
N ASN A 173 -7.46 -17.92 1.25
CA ASN A 173 -8.23 -17.26 0.20
C ASN A 173 -7.35 -16.31 -0.64
N GLU A 174 -6.63 -15.42 0.01
CA GLU A 174 -5.95 -14.31 -0.65
C GLU A 174 -4.75 -14.75 -1.48
N ILE A 175 -4.08 -15.86 -1.13
CA ILE A 175 -3.01 -16.38 -2.00
C ILE A 175 -3.56 -16.82 -3.36
N GLN A 176 -4.78 -17.37 -3.41
CA GLN A 176 -5.43 -17.75 -4.66
C GLN A 176 -5.82 -16.52 -5.48
N VAL A 177 -6.37 -15.49 -4.83
CA VAL A 177 -6.71 -14.21 -5.49
C VAL A 177 -5.45 -13.54 -6.03
N TRP A 178 -4.37 -13.50 -5.24
CA TRP A 178 -3.08 -12.96 -5.65
C TRP A 178 -2.54 -13.70 -6.89
N MET A 179 -2.55 -15.04 -6.91
CA MET A 179 -2.11 -15.81 -8.08
C MET A 179 -2.97 -15.50 -9.32
N LYS A 180 -4.30 -15.58 -9.19
CA LYS A 180 -5.24 -15.32 -10.30
C LYS A 180 -5.11 -13.89 -10.84
N PHE A 181 -4.91 -12.91 -9.97
CA PHE A 181 -4.70 -11.51 -10.35
C PHE A 181 -3.47 -11.36 -11.25
N HIS A 182 -2.33 -11.88 -10.82
CA HIS A 182 -1.10 -11.76 -11.59
C HIS A 182 -1.15 -12.58 -12.89
N GLN A 183 -1.74 -13.77 -12.83
CA GLN A 183 -1.97 -14.61 -14.00
C GLN A 183 -2.80 -13.88 -15.06
N TYR A 184 -3.89 -13.20 -14.66
CA TYR A 184 -4.71 -12.40 -15.58
C TYR A 184 -3.89 -11.39 -16.39
N TRP A 185 -3.09 -10.58 -15.71
CA TRP A 185 -2.29 -9.54 -16.35
C TRP A 185 -1.17 -10.11 -17.22
N ILE A 186 -0.58 -11.23 -16.82
CA ILE A 186 0.53 -11.85 -17.55
C ILE A 186 0.05 -12.63 -18.78
N THR A 187 -1.13 -13.26 -18.75
CA THR A 187 -1.55 -14.14 -19.86
C THR A 187 -2.80 -13.70 -20.61
N LYS A 188 -3.77 -13.05 -19.96
CA LYS A 188 -5.05 -12.72 -20.59
C LYS A 188 -5.05 -11.39 -21.31
N VAL A 189 -4.45 -10.36 -20.71
CA VAL A 189 -4.38 -9.02 -21.29
C VAL A 189 -3.51 -9.04 -22.56
N ASP A 190 -3.89 -8.31 -23.61
CA ASP A 190 -3.16 -8.40 -24.88
C ASP A 190 -2.19 -7.23 -25.14
N ILE A 191 -2.35 -6.12 -24.43
CA ILE A 191 -1.44 -4.97 -24.49
C ILE A 191 -0.12 -5.23 -23.75
N ALA A 192 0.87 -4.36 -23.97
CA ALA A 192 2.16 -4.45 -23.32
C ALA A 192 2.06 -4.15 -21.82
N VAL A 193 2.80 -4.93 -21.02
CA VAL A 193 2.80 -4.83 -19.55
C VAL A 193 4.22 -4.74 -19.01
N GLN A 194 4.54 -3.65 -18.32
CA GLN A 194 5.75 -3.48 -17.52
C GLN A 194 5.47 -3.98 -16.10
N ILE A 195 6.21 -5.00 -15.67
CA ILE A 195 6.16 -5.55 -14.31
C ILE A 195 7.09 -4.74 -13.43
N VAL A 196 6.62 -4.33 -12.26
CA VAL A 196 7.39 -3.57 -11.27
C VAL A 196 7.22 -4.24 -9.91
N ARG A 197 8.30 -4.70 -9.29
CA ARG A 197 8.23 -5.21 -7.92
C ARG A 197 8.31 -4.04 -6.94
N TYR A 198 7.48 -4.09 -5.91
CA TYR A 198 7.52 -3.12 -4.81
C TYR A 198 8.91 -3.05 -4.19
N GLU A 199 9.54 -4.20 -4.02
CA GLU A 199 10.88 -4.38 -3.48
C GLU A 199 11.93 -3.69 -4.35
N ASP A 200 11.82 -3.78 -5.68
CA ASP A 200 12.73 -3.09 -6.61
C ASP A 200 12.60 -1.56 -6.49
N LEU A 201 11.40 -1.03 -6.23
CA LEU A 201 11.21 0.42 -5.97
C LEU A 201 11.84 0.88 -4.64
N LEU A 202 12.12 -0.05 -3.72
CA LEU A 202 12.77 0.26 -2.44
C LEU A 202 14.29 0.17 -2.54
N VAL A 203 14.83 -0.85 -3.20
CA VAL A 203 16.28 -1.12 -3.21
C VAL A 203 16.99 -0.78 -4.53
N HIS A 204 16.27 -0.70 -5.64
CA HIS A 204 16.78 -0.45 -7.00
C HIS A 204 15.97 0.63 -7.72
N ARG A 205 15.64 1.70 -6.99
CA ARG A 205 14.64 2.68 -7.40
C ARG A 205 15.00 3.34 -8.73
N LYS A 206 16.26 3.78 -8.88
CA LYS A 206 16.76 4.46 -10.09
C LYS A 206 16.58 3.60 -11.33
N GLU A 207 17.06 2.37 -11.25
CA GLU A 207 17.05 1.38 -12.34
C GLU A 207 15.62 0.99 -12.71
N THR A 208 14.76 0.83 -11.69
CA THR A 208 13.36 0.46 -11.87
C THR A 208 12.59 1.58 -12.58
N LEU A 209 12.75 2.82 -12.14
CA LEU A 209 12.10 3.97 -12.76
C LEU A 209 12.64 4.24 -14.16
N HIS A 210 13.94 4.07 -14.39
CA HIS A 210 14.53 4.16 -15.74
C HIS A 210 13.85 3.18 -16.70
N ARG A 211 13.67 1.91 -16.30
CA ARG A 211 12.96 0.90 -17.10
C ARG A 211 11.50 1.28 -17.34
N VAL A 212 10.81 1.76 -16.31
CA VAL A 212 9.41 2.21 -16.43
C VAL A 212 9.29 3.37 -17.42
N PHE A 213 10.16 4.38 -17.34
CA PHE A 213 10.09 5.52 -18.26
C PHE A 213 10.49 5.17 -19.68
N LYS A 214 11.42 4.23 -19.87
CA LYS A 214 11.67 3.66 -21.21
C LYS A 214 10.44 2.99 -21.78
N PHE A 215 9.74 2.20 -20.97
CA PHE A 215 8.49 1.56 -21.37
C PHE A 215 7.39 2.58 -21.70
N ILE A 216 7.19 3.58 -20.85
CA ILE A 216 6.20 4.65 -21.06
C ILE A 216 6.50 5.42 -22.34
N LEU A 217 7.76 5.74 -22.61
CA LEU A 217 8.20 6.54 -23.75
C LEU A 217 8.44 5.71 -25.02
N ASN A 218 8.03 4.44 -25.04
CA ASN A 218 8.23 3.50 -26.15
C ASN A 218 9.70 3.44 -26.64
N LYS A 219 10.66 3.48 -25.71
CA LYS A 219 12.10 3.39 -25.99
C LYS A 219 12.55 1.94 -26.07
N GLU A 220 13.46 1.66 -26.99
CA GLU A 220 14.01 0.32 -27.18
C GLU A 220 14.88 -0.10 -25.98
N PRO A 221 15.07 -1.41 -25.72
CA PRO A 221 15.93 -1.89 -24.65
C PRO A 221 17.37 -1.35 -24.69
N LYS A 222 17.90 -1.05 -25.87
CA LYS A 222 19.23 -0.45 -26.05
C LYS A 222 19.28 1.07 -25.83
N ASP A 223 18.14 1.74 -25.87
CA ASP A 223 18.09 3.20 -25.73
C ASP A 223 18.41 3.60 -24.30
N THR A 224 19.03 4.76 -24.14
CA THR A 224 19.31 5.34 -22.83
C THR A 224 18.46 6.58 -22.58
N LEU A 225 18.05 6.76 -21.33
CA LEU A 225 17.50 8.03 -20.86
C LEU A 225 18.60 8.95 -20.29
N GLU A 226 19.86 8.51 -20.24
CA GLU A 226 20.96 9.37 -19.78
C GLU A 226 21.00 10.68 -20.58
N ASN A 227 21.25 11.79 -19.87
CA ASN A 227 21.23 13.15 -20.41
C ASN A 227 19.88 13.62 -20.98
N THR A 228 18.77 12.96 -20.63
CA THR A 228 17.42 13.46 -20.92
C THR A 228 16.79 14.09 -19.68
N GLU A 229 15.83 14.97 -19.88
CA GLU A 229 15.06 15.58 -18.78
C GLU A 229 14.43 14.52 -17.87
N TRP A 230 13.93 13.42 -18.43
CA TRP A 230 13.34 12.33 -17.66
C TRP A 230 14.31 11.71 -16.65
N MET A 231 15.58 11.56 -17.04
CA MET A 231 16.58 11.03 -16.13
C MET A 231 16.92 12.02 -15.02
N THR A 232 17.04 13.32 -15.34
CA THR A 232 17.21 14.39 -14.35
C THR A 232 16.05 14.38 -13.33
N ARG A 233 14.80 14.22 -13.79
CA ARG A 233 13.63 14.16 -12.92
C ARG A 233 13.55 12.86 -12.11
N ILE A 234 14.02 11.73 -12.64
CA ILE A 234 14.16 10.49 -11.87
C ILE A 234 15.20 10.69 -10.76
N GLU A 235 16.35 11.28 -11.08
CA GLU A 235 17.42 11.49 -10.10
C GLU A 235 17.05 12.49 -9.00
N SER A 236 16.27 13.54 -9.32
CA SER A 236 15.83 14.52 -8.31
C SER A 236 15.04 13.85 -7.18
N ILE A 237 14.14 12.92 -7.50
CA ILE A 237 13.32 12.22 -6.50
C ILE A 237 14.08 11.12 -5.74
N LEU A 238 15.31 10.81 -6.11
CA LEU A 238 16.19 9.93 -5.32
C LEU A 238 16.88 10.71 -4.20
N THR A 239 17.17 11.99 -4.45
CA THR A 239 17.82 12.89 -3.48
C THR A 239 16.82 13.47 -2.47
N GLU A 240 15.58 13.67 -2.91
CA GLU A 240 14.49 14.08 -2.05
C GLU A 240 14.01 12.87 -1.22
N GLN A 241 13.88 13.02 0.10
CA GLN A 241 13.17 12.03 0.93
C GLN A 241 11.65 12.00 0.65
N ASP A 242 11.20 12.57 -0.46
CA ASP A 242 9.80 12.70 -0.80
C ASP A 242 9.29 11.40 -1.45
N THR A 243 8.53 10.62 -0.69
CA THR A 243 7.77 9.49 -1.23
C THR A 243 6.48 9.94 -1.93
N GLY A 244 6.33 11.23 -2.17
CA GLY A 244 5.10 11.87 -2.60
C GLY A 244 4.12 12.04 -1.43
N PRO A 245 2.86 12.44 -1.74
CA PRO A 245 1.83 12.73 -0.75
C PRO A 245 1.53 11.57 0.23
N TYR A 246 1.80 10.33 -0.18
CA TYR A 246 1.53 9.14 0.61
C TYR A 246 2.81 8.52 1.19
N LYS A 247 2.90 8.47 2.53
CA LYS A 247 3.95 7.74 3.25
C LYS A 247 3.51 6.29 3.54
N PRO A 248 4.20 5.26 3.02
CA PRO A 248 3.89 3.87 3.33
C PRO A 248 4.04 3.53 4.82
N ARG A 249 3.21 2.62 5.34
CA ARG A 249 3.20 2.17 6.76
C ARG A 249 4.53 1.62 7.27
N SER A 250 5.15 0.79 6.44
CA SER A 250 6.48 0.25 6.65
C SER A 250 7.05 0.01 5.25
N GLY A 251 8.00 0.84 4.83
CA GLY A 251 8.79 0.60 3.61
C GLY A 251 9.78 -0.56 3.77
N LYS A 252 9.41 -1.59 4.54
CA LYS A 252 10.25 -2.72 4.90
C LYS A 252 9.81 -3.95 4.13
N ILE A 253 10.80 -4.72 3.72
CA ILE A 253 10.63 -5.96 2.96
C ILE A 253 10.59 -7.12 3.96
N ALA A 254 9.66 -8.05 3.77
CA ALA A 254 9.45 -9.23 4.62
C ALA A 254 9.14 -8.94 6.10
N SER A 255 8.78 -7.69 6.44
CA SER A 255 8.44 -7.32 7.82
C SER A 255 7.26 -8.11 8.40
N SER A 256 6.40 -8.64 7.53
CA SER A 256 5.22 -9.40 7.92
C SER A 256 5.50 -10.87 8.22
N PHE A 257 6.71 -11.39 7.96
CA PHE A 257 7.01 -12.82 8.12
C PHE A 257 6.72 -13.31 9.55
N ARG A 258 6.95 -12.45 10.55
CA ARG A 258 6.66 -12.71 11.97
C ARG A 258 5.20 -13.00 12.29
N HIS A 259 4.26 -12.64 11.40
CA HIS A 259 2.82 -12.83 11.59
C HIS A 259 2.30 -14.16 10.99
N PHE A 260 3.18 -14.96 10.40
CA PHE A 260 2.84 -16.26 9.82
C PHE A 260 3.41 -17.38 10.69
N SER A 261 2.60 -18.39 10.98
CA SER A 261 3.13 -19.64 11.50
C SER A 261 3.98 -20.36 10.44
N PRO A 262 4.87 -21.29 10.82
CA PRO A 262 5.63 -22.09 9.87
C PRO A 262 4.75 -22.80 8.83
N ASP A 263 3.60 -23.34 9.25
CA ASP A 263 2.65 -24.03 8.37
C ASP A 263 1.98 -23.08 7.38
N GLN A 264 1.58 -21.88 7.84
CA GLN A 264 1.00 -20.85 6.98
C GLN A 264 2.01 -20.35 5.95
N PHE A 265 3.27 -20.15 6.38
CA PHE A 265 4.35 -19.75 5.51
C PHE A 265 4.59 -20.81 4.43
N LYS A 266 4.74 -22.07 4.85
CA LYS A 266 4.90 -23.21 3.95
C LYS A 266 3.73 -23.38 2.99
N TYR A 267 2.50 -23.19 3.45
CA TYR A 267 1.30 -23.26 2.61
C TYR A 267 1.37 -22.26 1.45
N ILE A 268 1.81 -21.02 1.69
CA ILE A 268 2.00 -20.02 0.63
C ILE A 268 3.07 -20.48 -0.37
N VAL A 269 4.22 -20.97 0.13
CA VAL A 269 5.31 -21.48 -0.73
C VAL A 269 4.80 -22.59 -1.64
N ASP A 270 4.14 -23.60 -1.07
CA ASP A 270 3.66 -24.76 -1.82
C ASP A 270 2.58 -24.38 -2.84
N THR A 271 1.66 -23.49 -2.45
CA THR A 271 0.52 -23.08 -3.28
C THR A 271 0.95 -22.18 -4.44
N ALA A 272 1.82 -21.21 -4.19
CA ALA A 272 2.18 -20.16 -5.14
C ALA A 272 3.57 -20.32 -5.76
N ARG A 273 4.24 -21.46 -5.57
CA ARG A 273 5.64 -21.73 -5.96
C ARG A 273 6.03 -21.16 -7.33
N THR A 274 5.25 -21.47 -8.37
CA THR A 274 5.52 -21.00 -9.73
C THR A 274 5.50 -19.48 -9.83
N HIS A 275 4.51 -18.84 -9.20
CA HIS A 275 4.38 -17.38 -9.21
C HIS A 275 5.49 -16.72 -8.38
N LEU A 276 5.83 -17.29 -7.22
CA LEU A 276 6.94 -16.82 -6.40
C LEU A 276 8.24 -16.82 -7.21
N ARG A 277 8.55 -17.93 -7.89
CA ARG A 277 9.74 -18.03 -8.77
C ARG A 277 9.71 -17.02 -9.90
N ASN A 278 8.58 -16.88 -10.58
CA ASN A 278 8.41 -15.95 -11.69
C ASN A 278 8.69 -14.50 -11.29
N PHE A 279 8.38 -14.12 -10.05
CA PHE A 279 8.62 -12.77 -9.53
C PHE A 279 9.86 -12.64 -8.66
N GLY A 280 10.66 -13.69 -8.46
CA GLY A 280 11.87 -13.60 -7.64
C GLY A 280 11.60 -13.55 -6.13
N TYR A 281 10.53 -14.19 -5.66
CA TYR A 281 10.13 -14.25 -4.25
C TYR A 281 10.25 -15.65 -3.64
N ASP A 282 10.87 -16.61 -4.32
CA ASP A 282 11.05 -17.97 -3.78
C ASP A 282 12.17 -17.98 -2.71
N PRO A 283 11.85 -18.23 -1.43
CA PRO A 283 12.87 -18.27 -0.38
C PRO A 283 13.84 -19.45 -0.54
N GLU A 284 13.42 -20.55 -1.18
CA GLU A 284 14.23 -21.77 -1.27
C GLU A 284 15.29 -21.69 -2.38
N THR A 285 14.92 -21.15 -3.53
CA THR A 285 15.78 -21.16 -4.74
C THR A 285 16.35 -19.80 -5.10
N GLN A 286 15.77 -18.71 -4.60
CA GLN A 286 16.14 -17.35 -4.93
C GLN A 286 16.63 -16.55 -3.72
N ASN A 287 16.69 -17.17 -2.53
CA ASN A 287 17.15 -16.56 -1.29
C ASN A 287 16.37 -15.27 -0.91
N PHE A 288 15.09 -15.19 -1.29
CA PHE A 288 14.22 -14.10 -0.85
C PHE A 288 13.91 -14.26 0.65
N PRO A 289 13.96 -13.19 1.47
CA PRO A 289 14.13 -11.78 1.14
C PRO A 289 15.57 -11.25 1.20
N ASP A 290 16.54 -12.09 1.55
CA ASP A 290 17.93 -11.68 1.79
C ASP A 290 18.66 -11.26 0.50
N ASP A 291 18.20 -11.75 -0.66
CA ASP A 291 18.71 -11.37 -1.97
C ASP A 291 17.60 -10.87 -2.89
N ILE A 292 17.67 -9.59 -3.26
CA ILE A 292 16.69 -8.92 -4.13
C ILE A 292 17.40 -8.48 -5.40
N ARG A 293 17.57 -9.43 -6.33
CA ARG A 293 18.20 -9.15 -7.63
C ARG A 293 17.20 -8.55 -8.60
N LEU A 294 17.59 -7.48 -9.30
CA LEU A 294 16.83 -6.97 -10.44
C LEU A 294 16.69 -8.06 -11.52
N PRO A 295 15.47 -8.40 -11.95
CA PRO A 295 15.29 -9.35 -13.05
C PRO A 295 15.80 -8.76 -14.37
N ASN A 296 16.32 -9.61 -15.26
CA ASN A 296 16.82 -9.17 -16.58
C ASN A 296 15.72 -8.66 -17.50
N ARG A 297 14.51 -9.24 -17.41
CA ARG A 297 13.35 -8.86 -18.22
C ARG A 297 12.12 -8.73 -17.33
N GLN A 298 11.47 -7.58 -17.39
CA GLN A 298 10.22 -7.30 -16.68
C GLN A 298 9.15 -6.76 -17.62
N ILE A 299 9.30 -6.94 -18.93
CA ILE A 299 8.30 -6.52 -19.92
C ILE A 299 7.70 -7.76 -20.56
N LYS A 300 6.37 -7.84 -20.48
CA LYS A 300 5.55 -8.68 -21.34
C LYS A 300 5.15 -7.84 -22.57
N PRO A 301 5.56 -8.24 -23.78
CA PRO A 301 5.21 -7.52 -24.99
C PRO A 301 3.71 -7.66 -25.30
N ALA A 302 3.17 -6.70 -26.05
CA ALA A 302 1.84 -6.81 -26.60
C ALA A 302 1.75 -7.98 -27.58
N LYS A 303 0.57 -8.59 -27.71
CA LYS A 303 0.29 -9.52 -28.81
C LYS A 303 0.25 -8.74 -30.14
N PRO A 304 0.59 -9.37 -31.28
CA PRO A 304 0.51 -8.72 -32.58
C PRO A 304 -0.89 -8.12 -32.83
N GLY A 305 -0.94 -6.83 -33.17
CA GLY A 305 -2.17 -6.10 -33.47
C GLY A 305 -2.96 -5.60 -32.24
N ALA A 306 -2.55 -5.94 -31.02
CA ALA A 306 -3.21 -5.45 -29.81
C ALA A 306 -2.72 -4.04 -29.45
N THR A 307 -3.60 -3.06 -29.53
CA THR A 307 -3.29 -1.64 -29.26
C THR A 307 -3.95 -1.11 -27.99
N THR A 308 -5.12 -1.64 -27.62
CA THR A 308 -5.87 -1.20 -26.45
C THR A 308 -6.45 -2.37 -25.66
N TRP A 309 -6.77 -2.09 -24.39
CA TRP A 309 -7.52 -2.96 -23.50
C TRP A 309 -8.53 -2.13 -22.72
N VAL A 310 -9.67 -2.69 -22.32
CA VAL A 310 -10.67 -1.97 -21.52
C VAL A 310 -10.68 -2.54 -20.10
N LEU A 311 -10.31 -1.72 -19.11
CA LEU A 311 -10.43 -2.08 -17.70
C LEU A 311 -11.89 -2.40 -17.38
N SER A 312 -12.14 -3.54 -16.72
CA SER A 312 -13.49 -4.06 -16.45
C SER A 312 -14.33 -4.43 -17.68
N GLY A 313 -13.76 -4.42 -18.89
CA GLY A 313 -14.50 -4.67 -20.14
C GLY A 313 -14.98 -6.11 -20.29
N ASP A 314 -14.20 -7.08 -19.83
CA ASP A 314 -14.56 -8.51 -19.83
C ASP A 314 -15.39 -8.94 -18.61
N LYS A 315 -15.75 -8.00 -17.72
CA LYS A 315 -16.64 -8.19 -16.55
C LYS A 315 -16.23 -9.36 -15.63
N LEU A 316 -14.93 -9.66 -15.58
CA LEU A 316 -14.37 -10.67 -14.71
C LEU A 316 -14.22 -10.10 -13.29
N ASP A 317 -14.82 -10.76 -12.31
CA ASP A 317 -14.51 -10.56 -10.89
C ASP A 317 -13.84 -11.83 -10.37
N LEU A 318 -12.66 -11.71 -9.78
CA LEU A 318 -11.92 -12.86 -9.25
C LEU A 318 -12.55 -13.43 -7.98
N ARG A 319 -13.32 -12.61 -7.25
CA ARG A 319 -13.96 -13.03 -6.02
C ARG A 319 -15.37 -13.52 -6.29
N ASP A 320 -15.75 -14.58 -5.59
CA ASP A 320 -17.14 -14.99 -5.55
C ASP A 320 -17.97 -13.92 -4.83
N ARG A 321 -19.26 -13.79 -5.19
CA ARG A 321 -20.17 -12.86 -4.53
C ARG A 321 -20.33 -13.13 -3.03
N ASN A 322 -20.13 -14.37 -2.61
CA ASN A 322 -20.24 -14.82 -1.23
C ASN A 322 -18.87 -14.91 -0.52
N ASP A 323 -17.78 -14.43 -1.14
CA ASP A 323 -16.47 -14.40 -0.51
C ASP A 323 -16.50 -13.47 0.72
N THR A 324 -16.31 -14.06 1.91
CA THR A 324 -16.32 -13.34 3.20
C THR A 324 -15.14 -12.37 3.38
N PHE A 325 -14.17 -12.41 2.47
CA PHE A 325 -13.09 -11.44 2.33
C PHE A 325 -13.47 -10.35 1.32
N GLY A 326 -12.52 -9.54 0.87
CA GLY A 326 -12.85 -8.47 -0.08
C GLY A 326 -13.88 -7.46 0.48
N ARG A 327 -14.96 -7.25 -0.28
CA ARG A 327 -16.05 -6.33 0.08
C ARG A 327 -16.78 -6.74 1.37
N LEU A 328 -16.94 -8.04 1.62
CA LEU A 328 -17.68 -8.53 2.79
C LEU A 328 -16.89 -8.41 4.10
N SER A 329 -15.58 -8.16 4.04
CA SER A 329 -14.78 -7.84 5.23
C SER A 329 -15.32 -6.64 6.02
N THR A 330 -16.00 -5.71 5.34
CA THR A 330 -16.66 -4.56 5.99
C THR A 330 -17.75 -5.02 6.94
N TRP A 331 -18.53 -6.04 6.58
CA TRP A 331 -19.62 -6.56 7.40
C TRP A 331 -19.10 -7.31 8.61
N PHE A 332 -18.04 -8.11 8.44
CA PHE A 332 -17.33 -8.71 9.56
C PHE A 332 -16.86 -7.65 10.56
N ARG A 333 -16.22 -6.57 10.08
CA ARG A 333 -15.76 -5.49 10.97
C ARG A 333 -16.93 -4.82 11.72
N LYS A 334 -18.05 -4.59 11.02
CA LYS A 334 -19.27 -4.00 11.59
C LYS A 334 -20.02 -4.92 12.54
N SER A 335 -19.74 -6.23 12.56
CA SER A 335 -20.36 -7.16 13.51
C SER A 335 -19.61 -7.29 14.83
N LEU A 336 -18.42 -6.69 14.96
CA LEU A 336 -17.61 -6.79 16.17
C LEU A 336 -18.20 -5.97 17.32
N VAL A 337 -18.22 -6.57 18.52
CA VAL A 337 -18.69 -5.93 19.76
C VAL A 337 -17.55 -5.40 20.65
N ASP A 338 -16.30 -5.61 20.26
CA ASP A 338 -15.14 -4.93 20.86
C ASP A 338 -14.28 -4.29 19.77
N PRO A 339 -13.64 -3.15 20.06
CA PRO A 339 -12.89 -2.39 19.08
C PRO A 339 -11.71 -3.18 18.50
N ILE A 340 -11.31 -2.78 17.30
CA ILE A 340 -10.02 -3.16 16.74
C ILE A 340 -8.96 -2.30 17.41
N ILE A 341 -7.96 -2.94 18.00
CA ILE A 341 -6.85 -2.25 18.63
C ILE A 341 -5.76 -2.00 17.59
N ALA A 342 -5.38 -0.74 17.39
CA ALA A 342 -4.25 -0.35 16.55
C ALA A 342 -2.92 -0.61 17.25
N SER A 343 -1.82 -0.66 16.49
CA SER A 343 -0.48 -0.93 17.01
C SER A 343 0.01 0.09 18.05
N ASP A 344 -0.54 1.31 18.04
CA ASP A 344 -0.27 2.36 19.03
C ASP A 344 -1.19 2.30 20.26
N GLY A 345 -2.02 1.26 20.37
CA GLY A 345 -3.00 1.07 21.45
C GLY A 345 -4.34 1.77 21.21
N THR A 346 -4.49 2.53 20.12
CA THR A 346 -5.75 3.24 19.84
C THR A 346 -6.89 2.25 19.57
N GLU A 347 -8.02 2.44 20.24
CA GLU A 347 -9.28 1.76 19.89
C GLU A 347 -9.88 2.37 18.62
N LEU A 348 -10.09 1.54 17.61
CA LEU A 348 -10.70 1.94 16.34
C LEU A 348 -12.19 1.57 16.32
N ASN A 349 -12.88 1.99 15.26
CA ASN A 349 -14.23 1.57 14.89
C ASN A 349 -15.31 1.63 16.00
N MET A 350 -15.15 2.52 16.99
CA MET A 350 -16.07 2.60 18.14
C MET A 350 -17.53 2.83 17.76
N ASP A 351 -17.81 3.68 16.77
CA ASP A 351 -19.19 3.90 16.30
C ASP A 351 -19.85 2.60 15.80
N GLU A 352 -19.08 1.75 15.11
CA GLU A 352 -19.56 0.48 14.61
C GLU A 352 -19.74 -0.55 15.74
N VAL A 353 -18.85 -0.53 16.73
CA VAL A 353 -18.92 -1.37 17.93
C VAL A 353 -20.17 -1.03 18.74
N LEU A 354 -20.42 0.26 18.99
CA LEU A 354 -21.62 0.72 19.69
C LEU A 354 -22.89 0.29 18.94
N ALA A 355 -22.91 0.46 17.62
CA ALA A 355 -24.03 0.01 16.80
C ALA A 355 -24.20 -1.52 16.83
N ALA A 356 -23.12 -2.30 16.90
CA ALA A 356 -23.18 -3.75 17.00
C ALA A 356 -23.71 -4.22 18.36
N ARG A 357 -23.27 -3.60 19.45
CA ARG A 357 -23.77 -3.86 20.81
C ARG A 357 -25.26 -3.57 20.91
N GLU A 358 -25.73 -2.46 20.33
CA GLU A 358 -27.14 -2.13 20.34
C GLU A 358 -27.98 -3.15 19.55
N ARG A 359 -27.51 -3.59 18.38
CA ARG A 359 -28.19 -4.66 17.63
C ARG A 359 -28.24 -5.98 18.39
N ALA A 360 -27.21 -6.31 19.17
CA ALA A 360 -27.21 -7.51 20.01
C ALA A 360 -28.23 -7.37 21.15
N ARG A 361 -28.27 -6.22 21.83
CA ARG A 361 -29.24 -5.93 22.90
C ARG A 361 -30.68 -6.05 22.42
N LEU A 362 -31.00 -5.46 21.27
CA LEU A 362 -32.36 -5.52 20.70
C LEU A 362 -32.77 -6.95 20.35
N ARG A 363 -31.86 -7.77 19.80
CA ARG A 363 -32.14 -9.19 19.53
C ARG A 363 -32.37 -10.00 20.81
N ASP A 364 -31.62 -9.72 21.87
CA ASP A 364 -31.80 -10.36 23.17
C ASP A 364 -33.12 -9.95 23.82
N GLU A 365 -33.60 -8.73 23.59
CA GLU A 365 -34.92 -8.25 24.03
C GLU A 365 -36.05 -8.92 23.24
N GLU A 366 -35.95 -9.00 21.91
CA GLU A 366 -36.91 -9.71 21.05
C GLU A 366 -37.01 -11.21 21.40
N ALA A 367 -35.88 -11.88 21.63
CA ALA A 367 -35.87 -13.29 22.02
C ALA A 367 -36.50 -13.55 23.40
N LYS A 368 -36.51 -12.54 24.29
CA LYS A 368 -37.19 -12.64 25.60
C LYS A 368 -38.69 -12.36 25.49
N THR A 369 -39.14 -11.55 24.54
CA THR A 369 -40.57 -11.30 24.31
C THR A 369 -41.26 -12.45 23.55
N ASP A 370 -40.50 -13.20 22.76
CA ASP A 370 -41.01 -14.37 22.00
C ASP A 370 -40.87 -15.71 22.78
N ALA A 371 -40.37 -15.67 24.02
CA ALA A 371 -40.35 -16.85 24.88
C ALA A 371 -41.80 -17.21 25.30
N PRO A 372 -42.28 -18.45 25.08
CA PRO A 372 -43.63 -18.83 25.47
C PRO A 372 -43.78 -18.69 26.98
N THR A 373 -44.80 -17.96 27.41
CA THR A 373 -45.27 -17.97 28.79
C THR A 373 -45.84 -19.35 29.06
N ASP A 374 -45.08 -20.21 29.73
CA ASP A 374 -45.59 -21.45 30.35
C ASP A 374 -46.56 -21.07 31.49
N GLU A 375 -47.74 -20.59 31.14
CA GLU A 375 -48.89 -20.50 32.03
C GLU A 375 -50.13 -20.98 31.29
N GLU A 376 -50.30 -22.29 31.17
CA GLU A 376 -51.64 -22.87 31.25
C GLU A 376 -51.61 -24.35 31.69
N GLU A 377 -52.55 -24.66 32.59
CA GLU A 377 -52.93 -25.98 33.14
C GLU A 377 -52.26 -26.46 34.44
N CYS A 378 -52.58 -25.76 35.53
CA CYS A 378 -52.81 -26.42 36.81
C CYS A 378 -54.25 -26.09 37.27
N GLY A 379 -55.20 -26.95 36.89
CA GLY A 379 -56.59 -26.88 37.32
C GLY A 379 -57.10 -28.28 37.69
N PRO A 380 -57.57 -28.52 38.93
CA PRO A 380 -58.16 -29.79 39.35
C PRO A 380 -59.57 -30.03 38.81
#